data_AF-A0A3N9UU97-F1
#
_entry.id   AF-A0A3N9UU97-F1
#
_cell.length_a   1.000
_cell.length_b   1.000
_cell.length_c   1.000
_cell.angle_alpha   90.00
_cell.angle_beta   90.00
_cell.angle_gamma   90.00
#
_symmetry.space_group_name_H-M   'P 1'
#
loop_
_entity.id
_entity.type
_entity.pdbx_description
1 polymer ?
#
loop_
_entity_poly.entity_id
_entity_poly.type
_entity_poly.pdbx_seq_one_letter_code
_entity_poly.pdbx_strand_id
1 'polypeptide(L)'
;MMRIVRIITQILILYVFYYIGVFIVEITGLPLPASVLGLLVLVLCLQLKWIKVEYIRDGSSFLIGFMTLFFIPPMAGIIDYPQLLSLDGFILIATVMISTLFVIYITSFITQKIEKKELAAKLKESDKEEMEEEEIEKEHSEDVVVGNEHSEEEHSKEVEKDHSEGVKEELDEELEKVETGKGGFEN
;
A
#
# COMPACT_ATOMS: atom_id res chain seq x y z
N MET A 1 10.62 23.00 27.46
CA MET A 1 9.51 23.95 27.19
C MET A 1 9.10 24.01 25.72
N MET A 2 9.98 24.41 24.79
CA MET A 2 9.61 24.70 23.40
C MET A 2 9.00 23.53 22.59
N ARG A 3 9.41 22.28 22.89
CA ARG A 3 8.82 21.08 22.24
C ARG A 3 7.36 20.85 22.65
N ILE A 4 7.05 21.01 23.94
CA ILE A 4 5.68 20.89 24.46
C ILE A 4 4.79 21.96 23.85
N VAL A 5 5.27 23.21 23.77
CA VAL A 5 4.52 24.30 23.14
C VAL A 5 4.18 23.98 21.69
N ARG A 6 5.15 23.46 20.92
CA ARG A 6 4.91 23.03 19.55
C ARG A 6 3.82 21.97 19.49
N ILE A 7 3.94 20.90 20.27
CA ILE A 7 2.96 19.80 20.32
C ILE A 7 1.56 20.34 20.63
N ILE A 8 1.42 21.21 21.64
CA ILE A 8 0.13 21.84 21.98
C ILE A 8 -0.44 22.62 20.80
N THR A 9 0.38 23.42 20.10
CA THR A 9 -0.06 24.13 18.89
C THR A 9 -0.51 23.15 17.79
N GLN A 10 0.21 22.05 17.57
CA GLN A 10 -0.18 21.03 16.59
C GLN A 10 -1.51 20.37 16.94
N ILE A 11 -1.75 20.10 18.23
CA ILE A 11 -3.02 19.55 18.73
C ILE A 11 -4.15 20.55 18.54
N LEU A 12 -3.89 21.84 18.79
CA LEU A 12 -4.88 22.89 18.57
C LEU A 12 -5.30 22.95 17.10
N ILE A 13 -4.36 22.79 16.17
CA ILE A 13 -4.67 22.70 14.73
C ILE A 13 -5.59 21.51 14.45
N LEU A 14 -5.28 20.31 14.96
CA LEU A 14 -6.14 19.13 14.82
C LEU A 14 -7.55 19.38 15.37
N TYR A 15 -7.66 20.11 16.48
CA TYR A 15 -8.93 20.45 17.11
C TYR A 15 -9.76 21.44 16.28
N VAL A 16 -9.12 22.38 15.57
CA VAL A 16 -9.80 23.26 14.60
C VAL A 16 -10.40 22.44 13.47
N PHE A 17 -9.67 21.47 12.91
CA PHE A 17 -10.20 20.59 11.86
C PHE A 17 -11.35 19.71 12.36
N TYR A 18 -11.28 19.24 13.60
CA TYR A 18 -12.41 18.54 14.23
C TYR A 18 -13.66 19.41 14.28
N TYR A 19 -13.56 20.68 14.71
CA TYR A 19 -14.71 21.59 14.75
C TYR A 19 -15.27 21.91 13.37
N ILE A 20 -14.41 22.04 12.35
CA ILE A 20 -14.87 22.18 10.97
C ILE A 20 -15.71 20.95 10.58
N GLY A 21 -15.25 19.73 10.94
CA GLY A 21 -16.02 18.51 10.76
C GLY A 21 -17.37 18.53 11.48
N VAL A 22 -17.42 19.01 12.73
CA VAL A 22 -18.67 19.16 13.50
C VAL A 22 -19.64 20.09 12.79
N PHE A 23 -19.16 21.26 12.35
CA PHE A 23 -19.96 22.25 11.62
C PHE A 23 -20.53 21.66 10.32
N ILE A 24 -19.75 20.87 9.60
CA ILE A 24 -20.22 20.20 8.38
C ILE A 24 -21.30 19.17 8.71
N VAL A 25 -21.08 18.31 9.72
CA VAL A 25 -22.08 17.30 10.13
C VAL A 25 -23.37 17.96 10.58
N GLU A 26 -23.29 19.06 11.34
CA GLU A 26 -24.46 19.79 11.84
C GLU A 26 -25.31 20.40 10.72
N ILE A 27 -24.66 20.94 9.67
CA ILE A 27 -25.37 21.48 8.49
C ILE A 27 -25.93 20.37 7.60
N THR A 28 -25.18 19.29 7.41
CA THR A 28 -25.54 18.23 6.45
C THR A 28 -26.42 17.13 7.04
N GLY A 29 -26.47 17.00 8.37
CA GLY A 29 -27.21 15.95 9.07
C GLY A 29 -26.69 14.52 8.80
N LEU A 30 -25.45 14.37 8.34
CA LEU A 30 -24.89 13.06 7.98
C LEU A 30 -24.71 12.16 9.21
N PRO A 31 -25.03 10.85 9.15
CA PRO A 31 -24.85 9.89 10.24
C PRO A 31 -23.38 9.43 10.35
N LEU A 32 -22.44 10.36 10.26
CA LEU A 32 -21.01 10.09 10.33
C LEU A 32 -20.39 10.81 11.53
N PRO A 33 -19.39 10.21 12.19
CA PRO A 33 -18.66 10.91 13.24
C PRO A 33 -17.98 12.16 12.68
N ALA A 34 -18.17 13.30 13.34
CA ALA A 34 -17.56 14.57 12.95
C ALA A 34 -16.03 14.51 12.83
N SER A 35 -15.36 13.66 13.62
CA SER A 35 -13.92 13.42 13.55
C SER A 35 -13.47 12.86 12.21
N VAL A 36 -14.27 11.99 11.58
CA VAL A 36 -13.97 11.42 10.26
C VAL A 36 -14.07 12.50 9.18
N LEU A 37 -15.08 13.37 9.26
CA LEU A 37 -15.21 14.50 8.33
C LEU A 37 -14.08 15.51 8.52
N GLY A 38 -13.71 15.83 9.76
CA GLY A 38 -12.58 16.70 10.07
C GLY A 38 -11.26 16.16 9.51
N LEU A 39 -11.04 14.84 9.60
CA LEU A 39 -9.89 14.17 9.00
C LEU A 39 -9.92 14.27 7.46
N LEU A 40 -11.08 14.08 6.84
CA LEU A 40 -11.22 14.20 5.38
C LEU A 40 -10.84 15.61 4.91
N VAL A 41 -11.35 16.65 5.58
CA VAL A 41 -10.99 18.04 5.29
C VAL A 41 -9.50 18.31 5.49
N LEU A 42 -8.92 17.77 6.57
CA LEU A 42 -7.47 17.85 6.82
C LEU A 42 -6.67 17.21 5.69
N VAL A 43 -7.08 16.02 5.23
CA VAL A 43 -6.43 15.30 4.11
C VAL A 43 -6.54 16.10 2.81
N LEU A 44 -7.71 16.69 2.52
CA LEU A 44 -7.86 17.58 1.36
C LEU A 44 -6.93 18.78 1.44
N CYS A 45 -6.82 19.42 2.61
CA CYS A 45 -5.90 20.55 2.83
C CYS A 45 -4.43 20.13 2.69
N LEU A 46 -4.09 18.90 3.08
CA LEU A 46 -2.76 18.33 2.95
C LEU A 46 -2.41 18.02 1.48
N GLN A 47 -3.37 17.49 0.71
CA GLN A 47 -3.23 17.28 -0.73
C GLN A 47 -3.03 18.60 -1.49
N LEU A 48 -3.75 19.66 -1.09
CA LEU A 48 -3.61 21.01 -1.62
C LEU A 48 -2.31 21.72 -1.17
N LYS A 49 -1.45 21.04 -0.37
CA LYS A 49 -0.21 21.58 0.21
C LYS A 49 -0.40 22.84 1.07
N TRP A 50 -1.62 23.13 1.54
CA TRP A 50 -1.87 24.26 2.44
C TRP A 50 -1.26 24.05 3.81
N ILE A 51 -1.20 22.79 4.25
CA ILE A 51 -0.58 22.35 5.49
C ILE A 51 0.44 21.29 5.14
N LYS A 52 1.64 21.36 5.73
CA LYS A 52 2.65 20.28 5.65
C LYS A 52 2.43 19.28 6.77
N VAL A 53 2.76 18.01 6.52
CA VAL A 53 2.66 16.93 7.52
C VAL A 53 3.43 17.26 8.80
N GLU A 54 4.56 17.96 8.69
CA GLU A 54 5.37 18.35 9.86
C GLU A 54 4.61 19.19 10.90
N TYR A 55 3.58 19.92 10.49
CA TYR A 55 2.78 20.77 11.40
C TYR A 55 1.80 20.00 12.29
N ILE A 56 1.58 18.72 12.02
CA ILE A 56 0.64 17.90 12.79
C ILE A 56 1.25 16.62 13.34
N ARG A 57 2.44 16.22 12.85
CA ARG A 57 3.06 14.92 13.11
C ARG A 57 3.31 14.63 14.60
N ASP A 58 3.92 15.58 15.32
CA ASP A 58 4.25 15.36 16.73
C ASP A 58 2.98 15.40 17.60
N GLY A 59 2.05 16.29 17.26
CA GLY A 59 0.75 16.41 17.92
C GLY A 59 -0.12 15.16 17.74
N SER A 60 -0.24 14.64 16.52
CA SER A 60 -1.01 13.43 16.25
C SER A 60 -0.38 12.19 16.87
N SER A 61 0.95 12.06 16.82
CA SER A 61 1.67 10.95 17.46
C SER A 61 1.51 10.98 18.99
N PHE A 62 1.49 12.17 19.59
CA PHE A 62 1.20 12.31 21.01
C PHE A 62 -0.23 11.86 21.35
N LEU A 63 -1.23 12.29 20.57
CA LEU A 63 -2.64 11.87 20.74
C LEU A 63 -2.82 10.36 20.56
N ILE A 64 -2.18 9.76 19.55
CA ILE A 64 -2.26 8.31 19.30
C ILE A 64 -1.71 7.53 20.50
N GLY A 65 -0.70 8.06 21.20
CA GLY A 65 -0.15 7.46 22.41
C GLY A 65 -1.16 7.34 23.55
N PHE A 66 -2.17 8.23 23.62
CA PHE A 66 -3.24 8.12 24.62
C PHE A 66 -4.34 7.13 24.23
N MET A 67 -4.39 6.61 23.00
CA MET A 67 -5.45 5.66 22.61
C MET A 67 -5.51 4.44 23.52
N THR A 68 -4.37 3.96 24.03
CA THR A 68 -4.32 2.87 25.02
C THR A 68 -5.10 3.19 26.30
N LEU A 69 -5.01 4.44 26.79
CA LEU A 69 -5.76 4.89 27.97
C LEU A 69 -7.27 4.86 27.72
N PHE A 70 -7.72 5.14 26.50
CA PHE A 70 -9.13 5.09 26.12
C PHE A 70 -9.71 3.67 25.96
N PHE A 71 -8.87 2.63 25.90
CA PHE A 71 -9.34 1.24 25.91
C PHE A 71 -9.65 0.73 27.32
N ILE A 72 -9.07 1.33 28.36
CA ILE A 72 -9.26 0.88 29.74
C ILE A 72 -10.72 1.01 30.19
N PRO A 73 -11.43 2.14 30.00
CA PRO A 73 -12.83 2.27 30.47
C PRO A 73 -13.80 1.29 29.78
N PRO A 74 -13.79 1.15 28.43
CA PRO A 74 -14.62 0.14 27.77
C PRO A 74 -14.32 -1.28 28.24
N MET A 75 -13.04 -1.65 28.38
CA MET A 75 -12.65 -2.99 28.83
C MET A 75 -13.10 -3.28 30.27
N ALA A 76 -12.95 -2.31 31.18
CA ALA A 76 -13.45 -2.44 32.54
C ALA A 76 -14.98 -2.56 32.59
N GLY A 77 -15.69 -1.80 31.75
CA GLY A 77 -17.15 -1.84 31.67
C GLY A 77 -17.71 -3.16 31.13
N ILE A 78 -16.94 -3.95 30.38
CA ILE A 78 -17.37 -5.28 29.89
C ILE A 78 -17.57 -6.26 31.05
N ILE A 79 -16.81 -6.13 32.15
CA ILE A 79 -16.86 -7.04 33.30
C ILE A 79 -18.25 -7.04 33.96
N ASP A 80 -18.97 -5.92 33.88
CA ASP A 80 -20.32 -5.77 34.43
C ASP A 80 -21.40 -6.54 33.64
N TYR A 81 -21.04 -7.13 32.49
CA TYR A 81 -21.96 -7.87 31.60
C TYR A 81 -21.53 -9.34 31.44
N PRO A 82 -21.85 -10.22 32.39
CA PRO A 82 -21.45 -11.64 32.34
C PRO A 82 -22.05 -12.41 31.15
N GLN A 83 -23.12 -11.90 30.53
CA GLN A 83 -23.69 -12.46 29.30
C GLN A 83 -22.70 -12.36 28.12
N LEU A 84 -21.88 -11.30 28.08
CA LEU A 84 -20.81 -11.14 27.08
C LEU A 84 -19.64 -12.11 27.29
N LEU A 85 -19.57 -12.80 28.44
CA LEU A 85 -18.62 -13.87 28.72
C LEU A 85 -19.25 -15.27 28.58
N SER A 86 -20.54 -15.33 28.27
CA SER A 86 -21.27 -16.57 28.03
C SER A 86 -21.17 -16.99 26.56
N LEU A 87 -22.00 -17.95 26.12
CA LEU A 87 -21.97 -18.49 24.76
C LEU A 87 -22.16 -17.41 23.68
N ASP A 88 -22.98 -16.39 23.97
CA ASP A 88 -23.17 -15.23 23.09
C ASP A 88 -21.88 -14.41 22.90
N GLY A 89 -21.07 -14.31 23.95
CA GLY A 89 -19.73 -13.71 23.91
C GLY A 89 -18.76 -14.45 23.02
N PHE A 90 -18.78 -15.78 23.08
CA PHE A 90 -17.97 -16.63 22.21
C PHE A 90 -18.35 -16.45 20.73
N ILE A 91 -19.65 -16.36 20.43
CA ILE A 91 -20.15 -16.07 19.07
C ILE A 91 -19.68 -14.69 18.60
N LEU A 92 -19.67 -13.67 19.47
CA LEU A 92 -19.17 -12.33 19.17
C LEU A 92 -17.68 -12.38 18.79
N ILE A 93 -16.86 -13.03 19.62
CA ILE A 93 -15.41 -13.20 19.37
C ILE A 93 -15.17 -13.93 18.06
N ALA A 94 -15.87 -15.03 17.80
CA ALA A 94 -15.77 -15.78 16.56
C ALA A 94 -16.14 -14.90 15.35
N THR A 95 -17.22 -14.12 15.46
CA THR A 95 -17.68 -13.22 14.39
C THR A 95 -16.65 -12.13 14.09
N VAL A 96 -16.05 -11.51 15.13
CA VAL A 96 -14.99 -10.49 14.96
C VAL A 96 -13.74 -11.09 14.33
N MET A 97 -13.31 -12.27 14.78
CA MET A 97 -12.16 -12.97 14.20
C MET A 97 -12.38 -13.31 12.73
N ILE A 98 -13.52 -13.91 12.41
CA ILE A 98 -13.88 -14.26 11.02
C ILE A 98 -13.97 -12.99 10.16
N SER A 99 -14.60 -11.92 10.66
CA SER A 99 -14.72 -10.65 9.93
C SER A 99 -13.35 -10.02 9.69
N THR A 100 -12.45 -10.04 10.69
CA THR A 100 -11.10 -9.47 10.55
C THR A 100 -10.29 -10.24 9.51
N LEU A 101 -10.30 -11.57 9.58
CA LEU A 101 -9.63 -12.42 8.59
C LEU A 101 -10.22 -12.21 7.19
N PHE A 102 -11.54 -12.09 7.09
CA PHE A 102 -12.22 -11.85 5.84
C PHE A 102 -11.84 -10.49 5.22
N VAL A 103 -11.83 -9.41 6.02
CA VAL A 103 -11.40 -8.08 5.56
C VAL A 103 -9.94 -8.12 5.08
N ILE A 104 -9.04 -8.73 5.86
CA ILE A 104 -7.62 -8.86 5.48
C ILE A 104 -7.48 -9.65 4.17
N TYR A 105 -8.20 -10.76 4.03
CA TYR A 105 -8.20 -11.59 2.83
C TYR A 105 -8.66 -10.80 1.59
N ILE A 106 -9.79 -10.10 1.69
CA ILE A 106 -10.34 -9.32 0.58
C ILE A 106 -9.42 -8.15 0.22
N THR A 107 -8.90 -7.41 1.21
CA THR A 107 -7.96 -6.31 0.97
C THR A 107 -6.67 -6.81 0.32
N SER A 108 -6.11 -7.91 0.81
CA SER A 108 -4.94 -8.55 0.21
C SER A 108 -5.22 -8.98 -1.23
N PHE A 109 -6.34 -9.66 -1.48
CA PHE A 109 -6.71 -10.12 -2.81
C PHE A 109 -6.90 -8.97 -3.81
N ILE A 110 -7.60 -7.90 -3.41
CA ILE A 110 -7.80 -6.72 -4.26
C ILE A 110 -6.45 -6.05 -4.54
N THR A 111 -5.61 -5.88 -3.53
CA THR A 111 -4.28 -5.27 -3.66
C THR A 111 -3.42 -6.06 -4.64
N GLN A 112 -3.35 -7.39 -4.48
CA GLN A 112 -2.62 -8.26 -5.41
C GLN A 112 -3.14 -8.18 -6.85
N LYS A 113 -4.46 -8.04 -7.07
CA LYS A 113 -5.02 -7.86 -8.41
C LYS A 113 -4.71 -6.49 -9.03
N ILE A 114 -4.58 -5.45 -8.21
CA ILE A 114 -4.21 -4.11 -8.66
C ILE A 114 -2.71 -4.10 -8.99
N GLU A 115 -1.86 -4.66 -8.12
CA GLU A 115 -0.42 -4.77 -8.33
C GLU A 115 -0.09 -5.60 -9.57
N LYS A 116 -0.74 -6.76 -9.79
CA LYS A 116 -0.55 -7.56 -11.01
C LYS A 116 -0.91 -6.79 -12.29
N LYS A 117 -1.88 -5.87 -12.24
CA LYS A 117 -2.22 -5.00 -13.37
C LYS A 117 -1.20 -3.89 -13.58
N GLU A 118 -0.62 -3.36 -12.51
CA GLU A 118 0.42 -2.34 -12.57
C GLU A 118 1.76 -2.92 -13.03
N LEU A 119 2.13 -4.13 -12.58
CA LEU A 119 3.27 -4.87 -13.13
C LEU A 119 3.07 -5.24 -14.60
N ALA A 120 1.88 -5.73 -14.99
CA ALA A 120 1.60 -6.03 -16.39
C ALA A 120 1.50 -4.78 -17.29
N ALA A 121 1.18 -3.61 -16.73
CA ALA A 121 1.22 -2.34 -17.44
C ALA A 121 2.65 -1.79 -17.56
N LYS A 122 3.47 -1.95 -16.51
CA LYS A 122 4.89 -1.60 -16.53
C LYS A 122 5.68 -2.46 -17.51
N LEU A 123 5.44 -3.78 -17.53
CA LEU A 123 6.04 -4.70 -18.52
C LEU A 123 5.66 -4.32 -19.96
N LYS A 124 4.44 -3.81 -20.19
CA LYS A 124 4.00 -3.33 -21.51
C LYS A 124 4.59 -1.96 -21.92
N GLU A 125 5.00 -1.14 -20.96
CA GLU A 125 5.79 0.07 -21.24
C GLU A 125 7.25 -0.30 -21.50
N SER A 126 7.80 -1.27 -20.74
CA SER A 126 9.15 -1.82 -20.95
C SER A 126 9.30 -2.50 -22.33
N ASP A 127 8.34 -3.34 -22.74
CA ASP A 127 8.34 -3.98 -24.08
C ASP A 127 8.20 -2.97 -25.22
N LYS A 128 7.61 -1.79 -24.94
CA LYS A 128 7.37 -0.75 -25.95
C LYS A 128 8.55 0.20 -26.08
N GLU A 129 9.28 0.44 -24.98
CA GLU A 129 10.57 1.13 -24.98
C GLU A 129 11.66 0.26 -25.63
N GLU A 130 11.68 -1.06 -25.38
CA GLU A 130 12.60 -1.99 -26.06
C GLU A 130 12.29 -2.13 -27.56
N MET A 131 11.02 -2.15 -27.97
CA MET A 131 10.67 -2.13 -29.41
C MET A 131 11.03 -0.81 -30.12
N GLU A 132 10.99 0.34 -29.43
CA GLU A 132 11.43 1.63 -30.00
C GLU A 132 12.97 1.73 -30.07
N GLU A 133 13.71 1.15 -29.11
CA GLU A 133 15.18 1.09 -29.17
C GLU A 133 15.69 0.09 -30.24
N GLU A 134 15.01 -1.05 -30.43
CA GLU A 134 15.36 -2.06 -31.45
C GLU A 134 15.07 -1.59 -32.90
N GLU A 135 14.11 -0.68 -33.08
CA GLU A 135 13.76 -0.08 -34.38
C GLU A 135 14.72 1.09 -34.75
N ILE A 136 15.22 1.83 -33.75
CA ILE A 136 16.24 2.89 -33.94
C ILE A 136 17.63 2.29 -34.23
N GLU A 137 17.98 1.15 -33.64
CA GLU A 137 19.28 0.49 -33.87
C GLU A 137 19.38 -0.17 -35.26
N LYS A 138 18.26 -0.58 -35.85
CA LYS A 138 18.19 -1.09 -37.23
C LYS A 138 18.31 0.00 -38.30
N GLU A 139 17.81 1.22 -38.07
CA GLU A 139 18.04 2.33 -39.01
C GLU A 139 19.48 2.86 -38.96
N HIS A 140 20.15 2.84 -37.80
CA HIS A 140 21.49 3.44 -37.67
C HIS A 140 22.64 2.52 -38.14
N SER A 141 22.36 1.25 -38.41
CA SER A 141 23.36 0.27 -38.86
C SER A 141 23.48 0.16 -40.39
N GLU A 142 22.54 0.69 -41.19
CA GLU A 142 22.67 0.73 -42.67
C GLU A 142 23.60 1.83 -43.19
N ASP A 143 23.88 2.89 -42.41
CA ASP A 143 24.66 4.06 -42.88
C ASP A 143 26.18 3.99 -42.63
N VAL A 144 26.70 2.96 -41.94
CA VAL A 144 28.14 2.92 -41.53
C VAL A 144 28.96 1.80 -42.18
N VAL A 145 28.36 0.85 -42.90
CA VAL A 145 29.12 -0.26 -43.53
C VAL A 145 29.55 0.09 -44.97
N VAL A 146 30.41 1.10 -45.10
CA VAL A 146 31.36 1.18 -46.23
C VAL A 146 32.76 0.89 -45.69
N GLY A 147 33.17 -0.37 -45.83
CA GLY A 147 34.58 -0.77 -45.78
C GLY A 147 34.99 -1.50 -44.51
N ASN A 148 34.86 -2.82 -44.48
CA ASN A 148 35.96 -3.71 -44.83
C ASN A 148 35.51 -5.17 -44.70
N GLU A 149 35.83 -5.96 -45.71
CA GLU A 149 35.60 -7.40 -45.71
C GLU A 149 36.51 -8.13 -44.71
N HIS A 150 35.99 -9.23 -44.16
CA HIS A 150 36.59 -10.57 -44.12
C HIS A 150 36.73 -11.23 -42.73
N SER A 151 36.12 -12.42 -42.66
CA SER A 151 36.34 -13.55 -41.73
C SER A 151 35.63 -13.58 -40.37
N GLU A 152 35.08 -14.78 -40.11
CA GLU A 152 34.59 -15.35 -38.84
C GLU A 152 33.08 -15.30 -38.55
N GLU A 153 32.27 -15.65 -39.56
CA GLU A 153 31.09 -16.50 -39.36
C GLU A 153 31.56 -17.87 -38.85
N GLU A 154 31.42 -18.20 -37.56
CA GLU A 154 31.07 -19.56 -37.10
C GLU A 154 31.02 -19.75 -35.57
N HIS A 155 31.56 -18.85 -34.74
CA HIS A 155 31.71 -19.16 -33.29
C HIS A 155 30.58 -18.68 -32.36
N SER A 156 29.61 -17.89 -32.82
CA SER A 156 28.61 -17.27 -31.92
C SER A 156 27.30 -18.04 -31.73
N LYS A 157 27.04 -19.13 -32.47
CA LYS A 157 25.73 -19.82 -32.42
C LYS A 157 25.53 -20.77 -31.24
N GLU A 158 26.57 -21.09 -30.47
CA GLU A 158 26.50 -22.15 -29.45
C GLU A 158 26.28 -21.61 -28.02
N VAL A 159 26.52 -20.31 -27.78
CA VAL A 159 26.30 -19.67 -26.47
C VAL A 159 24.86 -19.14 -26.31
N GLU A 160 24.16 -18.89 -27.41
CA GLU A 160 22.80 -18.31 -27.43
C GLU A 160 21.70 -19.29 -26.97
N LYS A 161 21.99 -20.60 -26.98
CA LYS A 161 20.99 -21.63 -26.66
C LYS A 161 20.94 -22.02 -25.18
N ASP A 162 22.09 -22.04 -24.50
CA ASP A 162 22.20 -22.45 -23.09
C ASP A 162 21.64 -21.39 -22.12
N HIS A 163 21.68 -20.11 -22.48
CA HIS A 163 21.19 -19.02 -21.61
C HIS A 163 19.66 -18.85 -21.67
N SER A 164 19.02 -19.32 -22.76
CA SER A 164 17.56 -19.25 -22.95
C SER A 164 16.80 -20.34 -22.19
N GLU A 165 17.42 -21.50 -21.93
CA GLU A 165 16.80 -22.60 -21.19
C GLU A 165 16.85 -22.38 -19.67
N GLY A 166 17.95 -21.84 -19.12
CA GLY A 166 18.07 -21.56 -17.69
C GLY A 166 17.09 -20.50 -17.16
N VAL A 167 16.79 -19.48 -17.96
CA VAL A 167 15.84 -18.42 -17.59
C VAL A 167 14.38 -18.93 -17.60
N LYS A 168 14.07 -19.93 -18.42
CA LYS A 168 12.73 -20.54 -18.47
C LYS A 168 12.44 -21.44 -17.27
N GLU A 169 13.44 -22.20 -16.80
CA GLU A 169 13.29 -23.02 -15.59
C GLU A 169 13.14 -22.15 -14.32
N GLU A 170 13.85 -21.02 -14.24
CA GLU A 170 13.73 -20.07 -13.12
C GLU A 170 12.35 -19.38 -13.11
N LEU A 171 11.80 -19.06 -14.29
CA LEU A 171 10.46 -18.48 -14.45
C LEU A 171 9.33 -19.45 -14.07
N ASP A 172 9.44 -20.74 -14.43
CA ASP A 172 8.42 -21.74 -14.10
C ASP A 172 8.44 -22.07 -12.59
N GLU A 173 9.60 -22.05 -11.92
CA GLU A 173 9.71 -22.26 -10.47
C GLU A 173 9.17 -21.06 -9.66
N GLU A 174 9.35 -19.82 -10.15
CA GLU A 174 8.79 -18.62 -9.52
C GLU A 174 7.29 -18.49 -9.73
N LEU A 175 6.77 -18.92 -10.89
CA LEU A 175 5.33 -18.99 -11.17
C LEU A 175 4.63 -20.05 -10.29
N GLU A 176 5.26 -21.20 -10.05
CA GLU A 176 4.69 -22.24 -9.19
C GLU A 176 4.67 -21.83 -7.70
N LYS A 177 5.66 -21.05 -7.23
CA LYS A 177 5.68 -20.46 -5.88
C LYS A 177 4.63 -19.37 -5.68
N VAL A 178 4.18 -18.72 -6.75
CA VAL A 178 3.12 -17.70 -6.70
C VAL A 178 1.72 -18.33 -6.84
N GLU A 179 1.58 -19.45 -7.56
CA GLU A 179 0.29 -20.16 -7.68
C GLU A 179 0.00 -21.08 -6.48
N THR A 180 1.02 -21.72 -5.90
CA THR A 180 0.87 -22.47 -4.65
C THR A 180 1.20 -21.55 -3.48
N GLY A 181 0.17 -20.99 -2.83
CA GLY A 181 0.33 -20.20 -1.61
C GLY A 181 0.91 -21.04 -0.45
N LYS A 182 2.21 -21.36 -0.51
CA LYS A 182 2.93 -22.20 0.45
C LYS A 182 4.41 -21.79 0.48
N GLY A 183 4.77 -21.04 1.50
CA GLY A 183 6.17 -20.85 1.89
C GLY A 183 6.38 -19.53 2.62
N GLY A 184 6.35 -19.56 3.96
CA GLY A 184 6.86 -18.43 4.75
C GLY A 184 6.23 -18.10 6.10
N PHE A 185 5.54 -19.03 6.77
CA PHE A 185 5.41 -19.01 8.24
C PHE A 185 6.15 -20.21 8.81
N GLU A 186 7.48 -20.16 8.77
CA GLU A 186 8.35 -21.01 9.60
C GLU A 186 9.67 -20.28 9.79
N ASN A 187 9.81 -19.63 10.95
CA ASN A 187 10.99 -19.56 11.82
C ASN A 187 10.68 -18.64 13.01
#